data_AF-A0A7K2YQF1-F1
#
_entry.id   AF-A0A7K2YQF1-F1
#
_cell.length_a   1.000
_cell.length_b   1.000
_cell.length_c   1.000
_cell.angle_alpha   90.00
_cell.angle_beta   90.00
_cell.angle_gamma   90.00
#
_symmetry.space_group_name_H-M   'P 1'
#
loop_
_entity.id
_entity.type
_entity.pdbx_description
1 polymer ?
#
loop_
_entity_poly.entity_id
_entity_poly.type
_entity_poly.pdbx_seq_one_letter_code
_entity_poly.pdbx_strand_id
1 'polypeptide(L)'
;MTTGTPPTTRDIENWLRALARALGEEQNLLDELDAGAGDGDHGATMVIGFRRVIAELDRTSFADRPPAELLRTVARAFSGVGGSIGP
;
A
#
# COMPACT_ATOMS: atom_id res chain seq x y z
N MET A 1 -8.81 27.34 -4.59
CA MET A 1 -8.17 26.14 -4.00
C MET A 1 -8.96 25.79 -2.75
N THR A 2 -9.79 24.75 -2.79
CA THR A 2 -10.46 24.27 -1.58
C THR A 2 -9.42 23.58 -0.72
N THR A 3 -8.87 24.27 0.27
CA THR A 3 -8.02 23.67 1.29
C THR A 3 -8.91 22.85 2.22
N GLY A 4 -9.23 21.63 1.80
CA GLY A 4 -9.84 20.65 2.70
C GLY A 4 -8.90 20.38 3.87
N THR A 5 -9.48 20.05 5.03
CA THR A 5 -8.71 19.58 6.17
C THR A 5 -7.80 18.43 5.75
N PRO A 6 -6.50 18.45 6.08
CA PRO A 6 -5.58 17.37 5.72
C PRO A 6 -6.02 16.06 6.41
N PRO A 7 -5.80 14.89 5.78
CA PRO A 7 -6.20 13.61 6.33
C PRO A 7 -5.46 13.33 7.64
N THR A 8 -6.18 12.75 8.60
CA THR A 8 -5.60 12.29 9.87
C THR A 8 -4.82 10.98 9.68
N THR A 9 -4.02 10.60 10.67
CA THR A 9 -3.34 9.29 10.70
C THR A 9 -4.34 8.14 10.56
N ARG A 10 -5.51 8.25 11.20
CA ARG A 10 -6.56 7.25 11.12
C ARG A 10 -7.18 7.17 9.72
N ASP A 11 -7.39 8.30 9.06
CA ASP A 11 -7.89 8.32 7.69
C ASP A 11 -6.93 7.61 6.73
N ILE A 12 -5.63 7.85 6.89
CA ILE A 12 -4.59 7.22 6.09
C ILE A 12 -4.51 5.71 6.37
N GLU A 13 -4.56 5.29 7.63
CA GLU A 13 -4.54 3.86 7.99
C GLU A 13 -5.75 3.12 7.39
N ASN A 14 -6.95 3.70 7.50
CA ASN A 14 -8.16 3.14 6.91
C ASN A 14 -8.05 3.04 5.39
N TRP A 15 -7.49 4.07 4.75
CA TRP A 15 -7.26 4.08 3.31
C TRP A 15 -6.26 2.99 2.88
N LEU A 16 -5.15 2.81 3.59
CA LEU A 16 -4.17 1.75 3.31
C LEU A 16 -4.79 0.36 3.42
N ARG A 17 -5.66 0.15 4.42
CA ARG A 17 -6.41 -1.12 4.58
C ARG A 17 -7.42 -1.34 3.46
N ALA A 18 -8.07 -0.27 2.97
CA ALA A 18 -8.97 -0.35 1.82
C ALA A 18 -8.20 -0.63 0.52
N LEU A 19 -7.06 0.02 0.33
CA LEU A 19 -6.17 -0.21 -0.81
C LEU A 19 -5.68 -1.66 -0.85
N ALA A 20 -5.27 -2.24 0.29
CA ALA A 20 -4.87 -3.64 0.35
C ALA A 20 -5.99 -4.61 -0.10
N ARG A 21 -7.25 -4.30 0.23
CA ARG A 21 -8.40 -5.08 -0.24
C ARG A 21 -8.60 -4.94 -1.75
N ALA A 22 -8.61 -3.70 -2.26
CA ALA A 22 -8.76 -3.41 -3.68
C ALA A 22 -7.66 -4.07 -4.52
N LEU A 23 -6.40 -4.03 -4.06
CA LEU A 23 -5.28 -4.70 -4.73
C LEU A 23 -5.48 -6.23 -4.79
N GLY A 24 -6.06 -6.83 -3.76
CA GLY A 24 -6.39 -8.25 -3.75
C GLY A 24 -7.55 -8.60 -4.69
N GLU A 25 -8.57 -7.75 -4.75
CA GLU A 25 -9.73 -7.91 -5.64
C GLU A 25 -9.34 -7.76 -7.12
N GLU A 26 -8.47 -6.79 -7.41
CA GLU A 26 -8.05 -6.44 -8.77
C GLU A 26 -6.73 -7.13 -9.19
N GLN A 27 -6.19 -8.06 -8.39
CA GLN A 27 -4.87 -8.66 -8.64
C GLN A 27 -4.74 -9.22 -10.08
N ASN A 28 -5.71 -10.03 -10.49
CA ASN A 28 -5.69 -10.66 -11.81
C ASN A 28 -5.78 -9.65 -12.95
N LEU A 29 -6.58 -8.58 -12.78
CA LEU A 29 -6.70 -7.52 -13.77
C LEU A 29 -5.38 -6.74 -13.89
N LEU A 30 -4.73 -6.46 -12.77
CA LEU A 30 -3.42 -5.78 -12.75
C LEU A 30 -2.34 -6.64 -13.42
N ASP A 31 -2.32 -7.94 -13.15
CA ASP A 31 -1.42 -8.91 -13.81
C ASP A 31 -1.69 -8.96 -15.33
N GLU A 32 -2.97 -8.98 -15.76
CA GLU A 32 -3.34 -8.97 -17.18
C GLU A 32 -2.90 -7.69 -17.90
N LEU A 33 -3.14 -6.53 -17.29
CA LEU A 33 -2.72 -5.24 -17.84
C LEU A 33 -1.19 -5.15 -17.96
N ASP A 34 -0.48 -5.62 -16.95
CA ASP A 34 0.98 -5.63 -16.95
C ASP A 34 1.56 -6.60 -17.97
N ALA A 35 0.95 -7.76 -18.20
CA ALA A 35 1.37 -8.70 -19.24
C ALA A 35 1.33 -8.11 -20.66
N GLY A 36 0.54 -7.04 -20.87
CA GLY A 36 0.48 -6.33 -22.14
C GLY A 36 1.74 -5.52 -22.49
N ALA A 37 2.55 -5.15 -21.49
CA ALA A 37 3.73 -4.29 -21.66
C ALA A 37 4.95 -4.66 -20.79
N GLY A 38 4.81 -5.64 -19.91
CA GLY A 38 5.73 -6.08 -18.87
C GLY A 38 5.74 -7.60 -18.72
N ASP A 39 5.98 -8.11 -17.52
CA ASP A 39 6.10 -9.54 -17.22
C ASP A 39 4.83 -10.15 -16.58
N GLY A 40 3.84 -9.32 -16.28
CA GLY A 40 2.53 -9.78 -15.81
C GLY A 40 2.52 -10.15 -14.34
N ASP A 41 3.43 -9.57 -13.55
CA ASP A 41 3.53 -9.85 -12.11
C ASP A 41 3.09 -8.68 -11.24
N HIS A 42 2.70 -7.54 -11.83
CA HIS A 42 2.45 -6.32 -11.08
C HIS A 42 1.40 -6.48 -9.96
N GLY A 43 0.25 -7.08 -10.27
CA GLY A 43 -0.82 -7.31 -9.30
C GLY A 43 -0.34 -8.22 -8.16
N ALA A 44 0.26 -9.36 -8.49
CA ALA A 44 0.82 -10.29 -7.52
C ALA A 44 1.89 -9.62 -6.64
N THR A 45 2.78 -8.83 -7.23
CA THR A 45 3.83 -8.08 -6.54
C THR A 45 3.23 -7.04 -5.58
N MET A 46 2.24 -6.26 -6.02
CA MET A 46 1.54 -5.28 -5.18
C MET A 46 0.82 -5.93 -3.99
N VAL A 47 0.15 -7.07 -4.21
CA VAL A 47 -0.52 -7.84 -3.14
C VAL A 47 0.48 -8.36 -2.12
N ILE A 48 1.64 -8.88 -2.56
CA ILE A 48 2.70 -9.32 -1.65
C ILE A 48 3.22 -8.16 -0.80
N GLY A 49 3.46 -7.01 -1.41
CA GLY A 49 3.93 -5.82 -0.68
C GLY A 49 2.91 -5.28 0.31
N PHE A 50 1.64 -5.16 -0.09
CA PHE A 50 0.60 -4.68 0.80
C PHE A 50 0.28 -5.67 1.91
N ARG A 51 0.46 -6.98 1.73
CA ARG A 51 0.41 -7.94 2.85
C ARG A 51 1.45 -7.63 3.92
N ARG A 52 2.68 -7.23 3.53
CA ARG A 52 3.72 -6.79 4.49
C ARG A 52 3.32 -5.50 5.19
N VAL A 53 2.72 -4.55 4.47
CA VAL A 53 2.19 -3.31 5.04
C VAL A 53 1.09 -3.61 6.06
N ILE A 54 0.10 -4.45 5.74
CA ILE A 54 -0.98 -4.78 6.68
C ILE A 54 -0.43 -5.47 7.93
N ALA A 55 0.50 -6.42 7.79
CA ALA A 55 1.16 -7.04 8.94
C ALA A 55 1.93 -6.03 9.80
N GLU A 56 2.47 -4.95 9.20
CA GLU A 56 3.06 -3.84 9.93
C GLU A 56 2.03 -3.01 10.70
N LEU A 57 0.92 -2.65 10.06
CA LEU A 57 -0.16 -1.90 10.70
C LEU A 57 -0.81 -2.67 11.85
N ASP A 58 -0.90 -3.99 11.74
CA ASP A 58 -1.51 -4.84 12.77
C ASP A 58 -0.62 -4.99 14.02
N ARG A 59 0.71 -4.87 13.89
CA ARG A 59 1.64 -4.99 15.03
C ARG A 59 2.06 -3.65 15.66
N THR A 60 1.67 -2.52 15.06
CA THR A 60 2.07 -1.19 15.51
C THR A 60 0.85 -0.26 15.65
N SER A 61 0.61 0.31 16.84
CA SER A 61 -0.41 1.34 17.04
C SER A 61 0.09 2.72 16.60
N PHE A 62 -0.72 3.42 15.80
CA PHE A 62 -0.45 4.78 15.30
C PHE A 62 -1.44 5.84 15.81
N ALA A 63 -2.33 5.51 16.75
CA ALA A 63 -3.43 6.39 17.18
C ALA A 63 -2.98 7.82 17.57
N ASP A 64 -1.83 7.93 18.24
CA ASP A 64 -1.27 9.19 18.72
C ASP A 64 -0.01 9.63 17.94
N ARG A 65 0.25 9.01 16.79
CA ARG A 65 1.45 9.27 15.98
C ARG A 65 1.14 10.18 14.79
N PRO A 66 2.08 11.04 14.36
CA PRO A 66 1.86 11.90 13.21
C PRO A 66 1.78 11.09 11.90
N PRO A 67 1.03 11.56 10.89
CA PRO A 67 0.90 10.90 9.58
C PRO A 67 2.23 10.54 8.92
N ALA A 68 3.23 11.39 9.07
CA ALA A 68 4.56 11.18 8.49
C ALA A 68 5.24 9.92 9.04
N GLU A 69 4.97 9.54 10.29
CA GLU A 69 5.54 8.33 10.89
C GLU A 69 4.89 7.07 10.31
N LEU A 70 3.55 7.07 10.20
CA LEU A 70 2.80 6.00 9.54
C LEU A 70 3.30 5.77 8.11
N LEU A 71 3.42 6.83 7.31
CA LEU A 71 3.85 6.72 5.91
C LEU A 71 5.29 6.20 5.77
N ARG A 72 6.21 6.60 6.66
CA ARG A 72 7.58 6.05 6.67
C ARG A 72 7.58 4.56 7.00
N THR A 73 6.76 4.14 7.95
CA THR A 73 6.64 2.73 8.33
C THR A 73 6.06 1.90 7.20
N VAL A 74 5.03 2.41 6.52
CA VAL A 74 4.45 1.80 5.31
C VAL A 74 5.50 1.67 4.20
N ALA A 75 6.23 2.75 3.90
CA ALA A 75 7.28 2.74 2.87
C ALA A 75 8.38 1.70 3.18
N ARG A 76 8.81 1.59 4.45
CA ARG A 76 9.79 0.58 4.86
C ARG A 76 9.25 -0.85 4.71
N ALA A 77 7.99 -1.08 5.09
CA ALA A 77 7.37 -2.40 4.99
C ALA A 77 7.16 -2.83 3.52
N PHE A 78 6.88 -1.87 2.64
CA PHE A 78 6.71 -2.10 1.21
C PHE A 78 8.03 -2.20 0.44
N SER A 79 9.11 -1.62 0.97
CA SER A 79 10.41 -1.61 0.30
C SER A 79 10.94 -3.01 -0.02
N GLY A 80 11.57 -3.15 -1.20
CA GLY A 80 12.14 -4.42 -1.66
C GLY A 80 11.09 -5.47 -2.08
N VAL A 81 9.89 -5.01 -2.47
CA VAL A 81 8.85 -5.83 -3.08
C VAL A 81 8.99 -5.73 -4.60
N GLY A 82 9.28 -6.86 -5.26
CA GLY A 82 9.58 -6.87 -6.70
C GLY A 82 10.86 -6.11 -7.06
N GLY A 83 11.28 -6.22 -8.33
CA GLY A 83 12.51 -5.58 -8.82
C GLY A 83 12.38 -4.06 -8.96
N SER A 84 11.32 -3.60 -9.62
CA SER A 84 11.10 -2.18 -9.95
C SER A 84 9.96 -1.53 -9.16
N ILE A 85 9.09 -2.32 -8.52
CA ILE A 85 7.89 -1.84 -7.84
C ILE A 85 8.20 -1.31 -6.42
N GLY A 86 9.18 -1.90 -5.74
CA GLY A 86 9.48 -1.66 -4.33
C GLY A 86 10.53 -0.59 -3.99
N PRO A 87 11.60 -0.37 -4.78
CA PRO A 87 12.55 0.73 -4.57
C PRO A 87 11.93 2.11 -4.83
#